data_AF-A0A7V5PQ87-F1
#
_entry.id   AF-A0A7V5PQ87-F1
#
_cell.length_a   1.000
_cell.length_b   1.000
_cell.length_c   1.000
_cell.angle_alpha   90.00
_cell.angle_beta   90.00
_cell.angle_gamma   90.00
#
_symmetry.space_group_name_H-M   'P 1'
#
loop_
_entity.id
_entity.type
_entity.pdbx_description
1 polymer ?
#
loop_
_entity_poly.entity_id
_entity_poly.type
_entity_poly.pdbx_seq_one_letter_code
_entity_poly.pdbx_strand_id
1 'polypeptide(L)' 'MFQGVDFYRLNDLLNEEERLVRDTVRQFVDERYLPHVREYFARGEFPLDMVRQLGELGVLGVT' A
#
# COMPACT_ATOMS: atom_id res chain seq x y z
N MET A 1 -1.10 -14.12 -4.91
CA MET A 1 -0.11 -13.48 -4.02
C MET A 1 1.00 -12.92 -4.91
N PHE A 2 1.17 -11.60 -4.97
CA PHE A 2 2.25 -10.99 -5.75
C PHE A 2 3.59 -11.29 -5.08
N GLN A 3 4.48 -12.00 -5.78
CA GLN A 3 5.83 -12.27 -5.31
C GLN A 3 6.78 -11.28 -5.99
N GLY A 4 7.02 -10.16 -5.30
CA GLY A 4 8.01 -9.18 -5.76
C GLY A 4 9.42 -9.77 -5.76
N VAL A 5 10.35 -9.07 -6.43
CA VAL A 5 11.77 -9.44 -6.38
C VAL A 5 12.30 -9.15 -4.97
N ASP A 6 12.75 -10.20 -4.27
CA ASP A 6 13.35 -10.10 -2.94
C ASP A 6 14.72 -10.81 -2.89
N PHE A 7 15.66 -10.30 -3.69
CA PHE A 7 16.98 -10.90 -3.87
C PHE A 7 17.79 -10.99 -2.57
N TYR A 8 17.64 -10.01 -1.68
CA TYR A 8 18.34 -9.94 -0.39
C TYR A 8 17.54 -10.50 0.79
N ARG A 9 16.38 -11.13 0.54
CA ARG A 9 15.53 -11.72 1.59
C ARG A 9 15.15 -10.71 2.68
N LEU A 10 14.82 -9.48 2.29
CA LEU A 10 14.42 -8.41 3.21
C LEU A 10 13.19 -8.82 4.03
N ASN A 11 12.33 -9.68 3.49
CA ASN A 11 11.15 -10.18 4.20
C ASN A 11 11.48 -11.01 5.45
N ASP A 12 12.70 -11.55 5.54
CA ASP A 12 13.15 -12.31 6.71
C ASP A 12 13.57 -11.39 7.87
N LEU A 13 13.90 -10.13 7.57
CA LEU A 13 14.25 -9.12 8.56
C LEU A 13 13.03 -8.56 9.28
N LEU A 14 11.84 -8.79 8.75
CA LEU A 14 10.58 -8.31 9.29
C LEU A 14 10.02 -9.30 10.31
N ASN A 15 9.48 -8.80 11.41
CA ASN A 15 8.68 -9.58 12.32
C ASN A 15 7.27 -9.86 11.75
N GLU A 16 6.44 -10.60 12.47
CA GLU A 16 5.09 -10.97 12.00
C GLU A 16 4.16 -9.76 11.85
N GLU A 17 4.20 -8.81 12.79
CA GLU A 17 3.40 -7.59 12.76
C GLU A 17 3.80 -6.69 11.59
N GLU A 18 5.10 -6.49 11.37
CA GLU A 18 5.62 -5.71 10.25
C GLU A 18 5.24 -6.34 8.89
N ARG A 19 5.26 -7.67 8.79
CA ARG A 19 4.78 -8.38 7.61
C ARG A 19 3.28 -8.20 7.39
N LEU A 20 2.48 -8.24 8.45
CA LEU A 20 1.05 -8.00 8.39
C LEU A 20 0.74 -6.58 7.90
N VAL A 21 1.43 -5.56 8.43
CA VAL A 21 1.29 -4.17 7.98
C VAL A 21 1.65 -4.05 6.50
N ARG A 22 2.79 -4.60 6.08
CA ARG A 22 3.21 -4.61 4.66
C ARG A 22 2.16 -5.24 3.75
N ASP A 23 1.63 -6.40 4.12
CA ASP A 23 0.67 -7.14 3.31
C ASP A 23 -0.69 -6.43 3.23
N THR A 24 -1.12 -5.83 4.34
CA THR A 24 -2.33 -5.01 4.41
C THR A 24 -2.25 -3.80 3.49
N VAL A 25 -1.14 -3.05 3.55
CA VAL A 25 -0.90 -1.89 2.66
C VAL A 25 -0.82 -2.33 1.20
N ARG A 26 -0.14 -3.44 0.91
CA ARG A 26 -0.05 -3.97 -0.46
C ARG A 26 -1.41 -4.33 -1.03
N GLN A 27 -2.25 -5.02 -0.25
CA GLN A 27 -3.61 -5.35 -0.67
C GLN A 27 -4.42 -4.08 -0.97
N PHE A 28 -4.33 -3.05 -0.13
CA PHE A 28 -4.98 -1.77 -0.40
C PHE A 28 -4.49 -1.16 -1.73
N VAL A 29 -3.19 -1.16 -1.98
CA VAL A 29 -2.62 -0.63 -3.23
C VAL A 29 -3.12 -1.41 -4.45
N ASP A 30 -3.10 -2.74 -4.38
CA ASP A 30 -3.51 -3.61 -5.49
C ASP A 30 -5.00 -3.47 -5.82
N GLU A 31 -5.85 -3.38 -4.79
CA GLU A 31 -7.31 -3.37 -4.96
C GLU A 31 -7.91 -1.98 -5.13
N ARG A 32 -7.32 -0.94 -4.52
CA ARG A 32 -7.89 0.41 -4.48
C ARG A 32 -7.12 1.43 -5.30
N TYR A 33 -5.78 1.37 -5.30
CA TYR A 33 -4.97 2.40 -5.95
C TYR A 33 -4.65 2.09 -7.41
N LEU A 34 -4.09 0.91 -7.70
CA LEU A 34 -3.63 0.52 -9.04
C LEU A 34 -4.70 0.61 -10.13
N PRO A 35 -5.99 0.29 -9.88
CA PRO A 35 -7.03 0.44 -10.90
C PRO A 35 -7.23 1.88 -11.38
N HIS A 36 -6.95 2.88 -10.54
CA HIS A 36 -7.31 4.28 -10.80
C HIS A 36 -6.12 5.23 -10.99
N VAL A 37 -4.90 4.84 -10.59
CA VAL A 37 -3.71 5.72 -10.63
C VAL A 37 -3.47 6.39 -11.98
N ARG A 38 -3.67 5.67 -13.09
CA ARG A 38 -3.48 6.21 -14.45
C ARG A 38 -4.46 7.33 -14.78
N GLU A 39 -5.70 7.18 -14.32
CA GLU A 39 -6.77 8.12 -14.56
C GLU A 39 -6.56 9.40 -13.75
N TYR A 40 -6.25 9.29 -12.45
CA TYR A 40 -5.88 10.44 -11.62
C TYR A 40 -4.67 11.18 -12.18
N PHE A 41 -3.64 10.45 -12.63
CA PHE A 41 -2.46 11.05 -13.25
C PHE A 41 -2.82 11.82 -14.53
N ALA A 42 -3.61 11.22 -15.42
CA ALA A 42 -4.02 11.86 -16.67
C ALA A 42 -4.82 13.17 -16.43
N ARG A 43 -5.58 13.25 -15.34
CA ARG A 43 -6.34 14.45 -14.96
C ARG A 43 -5.57 15.45 -14.10
N GLY A 44 -4.39 15.09 -13.59
CA GLY A 44 -3.65 15.91 -12.63
C GLY A 44 -4.38 16.08 -11.29
N GLU A 45 -5.17 15.09 -10.89
CA GLU A 45 -6.00 15.13 -9.70
C GLU A 45 -5.36 14.37 -8.53
N PHE A 46 -5.61 14.87 -7.32
CA PHE A 46 -5.19 14.20 -6.09
C PHE A 46 -6.36 13.39 -5.47
N PRO A 47 -6.18 12.08 -5.19
CA PRO A 47 -7.26 11.21 -4.74
C PRO A 47 -7.56 11.37 -3.24
N LEU A 48 -8.26 12.44 -2.85
CA LEU A 48 -8.60 12.73 -1.45
C LEU A 48 -9.43 11.63 -0.76
N ASP A 49 -10.24 10.90 -1.53
CA ASP A 49 -11.02 9.77 -1.05
C ASP A 49 -10.13 8.60 -0.61
N MET A 50 -9.04 8.33 -1.33
CA MET A 50 -8.07 7.30 -0.96
C MET A 50 -7.29 7.68 0.29
N VAL A 51 -6.99 8.98 0.49
CA VAL A 51 -6.34 9.46 1.72
C VAL A 51 -7.20 9.16 2.94
N ARG A 52 -8.53 9.34 2.85
CA ARG A 52 -9.45 8.97 3.95
C ARG A 52 -9.40 7.48 4.24
N GLN A 53 -9.43 6.63 3.22
CA GLN A 53 -9.34 5.18 3.38
C GLN A 53 -8.01 4.74 4.01
N LEU A 54 -6.89 5.39 3.66
CA LEU A 54 -5.60 5.16 4.32
C LEU A 54 -5.62 5.56 5.80
N GLY A 55 -6.33 6.63 6.14
CA GLY A 55 -6.58 7.02 7.53
C GLY A 55 -7.38 5.98 8.30
N GLU A 56 -8.45 5.44 7.69
CA GLU A 56 -9.26 4.35 8.26
C GLU A 56 -8.45 3.05 8.44
N LEU A 57 -7.47 2.80 7.56
CA LEU A 57 -6.53 1.68 7.67
C LEU A 57 -5.52 1.86 8.81
N GLY A 58 -5.43 3.06 9.40
CA GLY A 58 -4.54 3.34 10.53
C GLY A 58 -3.07 3.51 10.14
N VAL A 59 -2.75 3.73 8.86
CA VAL A 59 -1.35 3.80 8.38
C VAL A 59 -0.78 5.21 8.34
N LEU A 60 -1.57 6.21 8.72
CA LEU A 60 -1.17 7.62 8.77
C LEU A 60 -0.77 7.99 10.21
N GLY A 61 0.53 8.26 10.44
CA GLY A 61 1.06 8.64 11.75
C GLY A 61 1.57 7.47 12.61
N VAL A 62 1.90 6.35 11.98
CA VAL A 62 2.56 5.20 12.63
C VAL A 62 4.01 5.59 12.98
N THR A 63 4.44 5.33 14.22
CA THR A 63 5.81 5.54 14.72
C THR A 63 6.39 4.26 15.27
#